data_AF-A0A523NGN3-F1
#
_entry.id   AF-A0A523NGN3-F1
#
_cell.length_a   1.000
_cell.length_b   1.000
_cell.length_c   1.000
_cell.angle_alpha   90.00
_cell.angle_beta   90.00
_cell.angle_gamma   90.00
#
_symmetry.space_group_name_H-M   'P 1'
#
loop_
_entity.id
_entity.type
_entity.pdbx_description
1 polymer ?
#
loop_
_entity_poly.entity_id
_entity_poly.type
_entity_poly.pdbx_seq_one_letter_code
_entity_poly.pdbx_strand_id
1 'polypeptide(L)'
;AATYFVWRGELVGFEYDLAKEFASQHGLNLEIVVPPTRAALLTWLREGKGDIVAAALTPSAEREGRGIAFSRPYNFVREMVVGRSADSGLRTPEDLAGRTVVVRQSSSYWHTLEGLKADGIPLELVPAPEDLETEEIIERVATGEYDLTVADSHILAIELTWRDDVRGLFPVSDSLPHAWAVREEDSALLDSLNAFFRREYRGLFYNITRKKYFGSENRVASRANERTSRTGIVSPYDSLIKHYADRYAYDWRLIAAQMFEESRFDPQAESFAGAVGLMQVLPRTAKGFGVSRAGLMIPDSGTYMGVRYLRHVQEYVKEAATREDHLWFSLAAYNAGFGHLQDARRLTESLGKNPNVWFGEVEDVMPLLARRNYHREAKYGYCRCTEPVRYVRRIRERQRAYQRVTDPTTALSDPGTAGQ
;
A
#
# COMPACT_ATOMS: atom_id res chain seq x y z
N ALA A 1 -1.60 -9.87 -6.32
CA ALA A 1 -2.91 -10.13 -5.66
C ALA A 1 -2.88 -10.12 -4.14
N ALA A 2 -1.94 -10.81 -3.49
CA ALA A 2 -2.02 -11.05 -2.04
C ALA A 2 -1.10 -10.18 -1.17
N THR A 3 -0.11 -9.51 -1.75
CA THR A 3 1.00 -8.89 -1.01
C THR A 3 0.62 -7.54 -0.41
N TYR A 4 0.03 -6.65 -1.22
CA TYR A 4 -0.43 -5.31 -0.85
C TYR A 4 -1.50 -4.82 -1.86
N PHE A 5 -2.68 -4.41 -1.39
CA PHE A 5 -3.78 -3.91 -2.22
C PHE A 5 -4.78 -3.07 -1.43
N VAL A 6 -5.66 -2.36 -2.15
CA VAL A 6 -6.76 -1.58 -1.58
C VAL A 6 -8.07 -2.39 -1.64
N TRP A 7 -8.75 -2.55 -0.49
CA TRP A 7 -10.06 -3.17 -0.38
C TRP A 7 -11.01 -2.28 0.41
N ARG A 8 -12.06 -1.77 -0.25
CA ARG A 8 -13.04 -0.83 0.35
C ARG A 8 -12.37 0.38 1.03
N GLY A 9 -11.31 0.91 0.42
CA GLY A 9 -10.48 1.98 0.97
C GLY A 9 -9.49 1.56 2.06
N GLU A 10 -9.51 0.32 2.54
CA GLU A 10 -8.51 -0.18 3.48
C GLU A 10 -7.27 -0.70 2.76
N LEU A 11 -6.08 -0.35 3.27
CA LEU A 11 -4.82 -0.98 2.85
C LEU A 11 -4.68 -2.34 3.52
N VAL A 12 -4.58 -3.39 2.72
CA VAL A 12 -4.51 -4.77 3.19
C VAL A 12 -3.53 -5.58 2.35
N GLY A 13 -3.07 -6.70 2.88
CA GLY A 13 -2.17 -7.60 2.19
C GLY A 13 -1.46 -8.52 3.17
N PHE A 14 -1.13 -9.72 2.72
CA PHE A 14 -0.42 -10.71 3.53
C PHE A 14 0.96 -10.17 3.93
N GLU A 15 1.77 -9.73 2.98
CA GLU A 15 3.09 -9.16 3.27
C GLU A 15 2.99 -7.78 3.91
N TYR A 16 1.99 -6.98 3.55
CA TYR A 16 1.72 -5.72 4.24
C TYR A 16 1.42 -5.92 5.74
N ASP A 17 0.57 -6.87 6.10
CA ASP A 17 0.27 -7.18 7.51
C ASP A 17 1.51 -7.71 8.25
N LEU A 18 2.34 -8.53 7.59
CA LEU A 18 3.62 -9.00 8.15
C LEU A 18 4.59 -7.82 8.36
N ALA A 19 4.73 -6.91 7.40
CA ALA A 19 5.60 -5.73 7.48
C ALA A 19 5.14 -4.75 8.57
N LYS A 20 3.81 -4.59 8.70
CA LYS A 20 3.20 -3.78 9.76
C LYS A 20 3.47 -4.35 11.14
N GLU A 21 3.39 -5.67 11.31
CA GLU A 21 3.74 -6.32 12.58
C GLU A 21 5.23 -6.19 12.88
N PHE A 22 6.10 -6.41 11.88
CA PHE A 22 7.54 -6.21 12.04
C PHE A 22 7.86 -4.78 12.51
N ALA A 23 7.32 -3.76 11.83
CA ALA A 23 7.52 -2.37 12.20
C ALA A 23 7.00 -2.06 13.61
N SER A 24 5.81 -2.54 13.96
CA SER A 24 5.21 -2.39 15.29
C SER A 24 6.11 -2.96 16.40
N GLN A 25 6.62 -4.17 16.22
CA GLN A 25 7.48 -4.85 17.20
C GLN A 25 8.85 -4.16 17.39
N HIS A 26 9.27 -3.35 16.43
CA HIS A 26 10.54 -2.61 16.47
C HIS A 26 10.35 -1.10 16.73
N GLY A 27 9.11 -0.64 16.94
CA GLY A 27 8.82 0.78 17.14
C GLY A 27 9.09 1.65 15.91
N LEU A 28 9.06 1.05 14.71
CA LEU A 28 9.32 1.71 13.44
C LEU A 28 8.02 2.22 12.80
N ASN A 29 8.16 3.22 11.94
CA ASN A 29 7.09 3.63 11.03
C ASN A 29 7.25 2.88 9.71
N LEU A 30 6.20 2.18 9.28
CA LEU A 30 6.15 1.56 7.95
C LEU A 30 5.80 2.62 6.90
N GLU A 31 6.59 2.70 5.84
CA GLU A 31 6.26 3.47 4.64
C GLU A 31 6.29 2.53 3.42
N ILE A 32 5.16 2.43 2.72
CA ILE A 32 5.06 1.60 1.53
C ILE A 32 5.38 2.43 0.28
N VAL A 33 6.44 2.00 -0.41
CA VAL A 33 6.79 2.47 -1.75
C VAL A 33 6.55 1.31 -2.74
N VAL A 34 5.96 1.63 -3.88
CA VAL A 34 5.72 0.65 -4.95
C VAL A 34 6.35 1.24 -6.22
N PRO A 35 7.32 0.53 -6.82
CA PRO A 35 7.94 0.97 -8.06
C PRO A 35 6.97 0.84 -9.25
N PRO A 36 7.26 1.50 -10.40
CA PRO A 36 6.41 1.43 -11.59
C PRO A 36 6.29 0.01 -12.17
N THR A 37 7.33 -0.82 -12.00
CA THR A 37 7.37 -2.19 -12.51
C THR A 37 8.01 -3.13 -11.49
N ARG A 38 7.71 -4.43 -11.57
CA ARG A 38 8.38 -5.44 -10.74
C ARG A 38 9.88 -5.53 -11.01
N ALA A 39 10.30 -5.36 -12.26
CA ALA A 39 11.72 -5.32 -12.62
C ALA A 39 12.51 -4.24 -11.85
N ALA A 40 11.86 -3.14 -11.47
CA ALA A 40 12.48 -2.05 -10.74
C ALA A 40 12.61 -2.31 -9.22
N LEU A 41 11.99 -3.35 -8.65
CA LEU A 41 12.02 -3.64 -7.20
C LEU A 41 13.44 -3.75 -6.65
N LEU A 42 14.27 -4.60 -7.26
CA LEU A 42 15.64 -4.83 -6.79
C LEU A 42 16.55 -3.64 -7.09
N THR A 43 16.28 -2.89 -8.16
CA THR A 43 16.99 -1.64 -8.45
C THR A 43 16.70 -0.59 -7.38
N TRP A 44 15.44 -0.38 -7.02
CA TRP A 44 15.04 0.57 -5.98
C TRP A 44 15.59 0.19 -4.61
N LEU A 45 15.63 -1.11 -4.28
CA LEU A 45 16.27 -1.60 -3.07
C LEU A 45 17.75 -1.20 -3.02
N ARG A 46 18.51 -1.42 -4.11
CA ARG A 46 19.92 -1.06 -4.20
C ARG A 46 20.18 0.44 -4.19
N GLU A 47 19.27 1.22 -4.77
CA GLU A 47 19.34 2.69 -4.78
C GLU A 47 18.96 3.33 -3.43
N GLY A 48 18.59 2.53 -2.42
CA GLY A 48 18.20 3.05 -1.11
C GLY A 48 16.79 3.65 -1.06
N LYS A 49 15.96 3.41 -2.09
CA LYS A 49 14.57 3.91 -2.14
C LYS A 49 13.61 3.14 -1.21
N GLY A 50 14.05 1.98 -0.72
CA GLY A 50 13.38 1.21 0.33
C GLY A 50 14.39 0.29 1.00
N ASP A 51 14.09 -0.14 2.23
CA ASP A 51 15.00 -0.98 3.03
C ASP A 51 14.78 -2.48 2.82
N ILE A 52 13.56 -2.85 2.42
CA ILE A 52 13.13 -4.25 2.27
C ILE A 52 12.25 -4.35 1.03
N VAL A 53 12.41 -5.42 0.24
CA VAL A 53 11.41 -5.84 -0.74
C VAL A 53 10.58 -6.98 -0.18
N ALA A 54 9.31 -6.70 0.08
CA ALA A 54 8.27 -7.63 0.49
C ALA A 54 7.23 -7.77 -0.65
N ALA A 55 7.59 -8.56 -1.67
CA ALA A 55 6.82 -8.68 -2.92
C ALA A 55 6.77 -10.12 -3.46
N ALA A 56 6.69 -11.11 -2.57
CA ALA A 56 6.64 -12.53 -2.89
C ALA A 56 7.80 -12.97 -3.81
N LEU A 57 9.03 -12.60 -3.41
CA LEU A 57 10.22 -12.91 -4.19
C LEU A 57 10.76 -14.30 -3.87
N THR A 58 11.10 -15.03 -4.92
CA THR A 58 11.88 -16.28 -4.86
C THR A 58 13.38 -15.96 -4.80
N PRO A 59 14.13 -16.39 -3.78
CA PRO A 59 15.59 -16.29 -3.77
C PRO A 59 16.23 -16.99 -4.98
N SER A 60 17.30 -16.41 -5.54
CA SER A 60 18.09 -17.04 -6.59
C SER A 60 19.54 -16.57 -6.54
N ALA A 61 20.47 -17.42 -6.99
CA ALA A 61 21.89 -17.09 -7.06
C ALA A 61 22.18 -15.87 -7.95
N GLU A 62 21.39 -15.67 -9.01
CA GLU A 62 21.49 -14.48 -9.86
C GLU A 62 21.15 -13.20 -9.07
N ARG A 63 20.08 -13.22 -8.28
CA ARG A 63 19.68 -12.07 -7.45
C ARG A 63 20.71 -11.82 -6.35
N GLU A 64 21.21 -12.88 -5.71
CA GLU A 64 22.27 -12.79 -4.70
C GLU A 64 23.56 -12.18 -5.28
N GLY A 65 23.98 -12.64 -6.46
CA GLY A 65 25.14 -12.10 -7.17
C GLY A 65 25.02 -10.62 -7.59
N ARG A 66 23.84 -10.00 -7.40
CA ARG A 66 23.60 -8.57 -7.65
C ARG A 66 23.64 -7.72 -6.37
N GLY A 67 24.15 -8.25 -5.26
CA GLY A 67 24.26 -7.55 -3.97
C GLY A 67 22.96 -7.57 -3.17
N ILE A 68 22.19 -8.64 -3.27
CA ILE A 68 20.90 -8.82 -2.58
C ILE A 68 21.02 -9.98 -1.60
N ALA A 69 20.55 -9.79 -0.38
CA ALA A 69 20.41 -10.87 0.58
C ALA A 69 18.93 -11.16 0.87
N PHE A 70 18.63 -12.41 1.20
CA PHE A 70 17.26 -12.86 1.47
C PHE A 70 17.08 -13.30 2.92
N SER A 71 15.93 -12.93 3.50
CA SER A 71 15.52 -13.40 4.82
C SER A 71 15.27 -14.91 4.84
N ARG A 72 15.07 -15.47 6.04
CA ARG A 72 14.45 -16.79 6.20
C ARG A 72 13.13 -16.84 5.41
N PRO A 73 12.81 -17.97 4.76
CA PRO A 73 11.55 -18.13 4.06
C PRO A 73 10.35 -17.97 4.98
N TYR A 74 9.34 -17.23 4.54
CA TYR A 74 8.09 -17.02 5.27
C TYR A 74 6.88 -17.67 4.56
N ASN A 75 7.07 -18.16 3.34
CA ASN A 75 6.04 -18.85 2.57
C ASN A 75 6.71 -19.82 1.58
N PHE A 76 5.95 -20.82 1.13
CA PHE A 76 6.39 -21.78 0.12
C PHE A 76 5.30 -21.98 -0.92
N VAL A 77 5.69 -22.02 -2.18
CA VAL A 77 4.79 -22.07 -3.35
C VAL A 77 5.28 -23.11 -4.35
N ARG A 78 4.46 -23.39 -5.35
CA ARG A 78 4.87 -24.06 -6.59
C ARG A 78 4.50 -23.15 -7.74
N GLU A 79 5.31 -23.12 -8.78
CA GLU A 79 4.97 -22.41 -10.01
C GLU A 79 4.09 -23.32 -10.85
N MET A 80 2.88 -22.86 -11.17
CA MET A 80 1.86 -23.62 -11.86
C MET A 80 1.68 -23.08 -13.27
N VAL A 81 1.67 -23.94 -14.28
CA VAL A 81 1.19 -23.56 -15.61
C VAL A 81 -0.31 -23.29 -15.52
N VAL A 82 -0.72 -22.16 -16.06
CA VAL A 82 -2.11 -21.70 -16.12
C VAL A 82 -2.53 -21.64 -17.57
N GLY A 83 -3.66 -22.27 -17.87
CA GLY A 83 -4.31 -22.23 -19.18
C GLY A 83 -5.81 -21.97 -19.04
N ARG A 84 -6.52 -21.95 -20.18
CA ARG A 84 -7.98 -21.85 -20.16
C ARG A 84 -8.58 -23.13 -19.61
N SER A 85 -9.81 -23.08 -19.11
CA SER A 85 -10.48 -24.28 -18.57
C SER A 85 -10.62 -25.42 -19.58
N ALA A 86 -10.66 -25.09 -20.87
CA ALA A 86 -10.67 -26.05 -21.98
C ALA A 86 -9.33 -26.81 -22.15
N ASP A 87 -8.20 -26.28 -21.67
CA ASP A 87 -6.85 -26.86 -21.81
C ASP A 87 -6.60 -28.07 -20.89
N SER A 88 -7.65 -28.71 -20.36
CA SER A 88 -7.59 -29.84 -19.42
C SER A 88 -6.82 -31.09 -19.91
N GLY A 89 -6.50 -31.14 -21.21
CA GLY A 89 -5.67 -32.18 -21.82
C GLY A 89 -4.17 -32.05 -21.53
N LEU A 90 -3.68 -30.86 -21.17
CA LEU A 90 -2.27 -30.63 -20.86
C LEU A 90 -1.97 -31.07 -19.42
N ARG A 91 -1.08 -32.05 -19.25
CA ARG A 91 -0.82 -32.70 -17.97
C ARG A 91 0.65 -32.78 -17.60
N THR A 92 1.56 -32.69 -18.57
CA THR A 92 3.00 -32.74 -18.32
C THR A 92 3.73 -31.64 -19.08
N PRO A 93 4.98 -31.31 -18.70
CA PRO A 93 5.80 -30.33 -19.42
C PRO A 93 5.93 -30.62 -20.92
N GLU A 94 5.98 -31.89 -21.33
CA GLU A 94 6.08 -32.31 -22.73
C GLU A 94 4.85 -31.89 -23.56
N ASP A 95 3.68 -31.76 -22.93
CA ASP A 95 2.44 -31.29 -23.58
C ASP A 95 2.51 -29.81 -23.98
N LEU A 96 3.55 -29.08 -23.56
CA LEU A 96 3.80 -27.69 -23.98
C LEU A 96 4.36 -27.58 -25.41
N ALA A 97 4.56 -28.71 -26.10
CA ALA A 97 4.99 -28.74 -27.51
C ALA A 97 4.13 -27.83 -28.40
N GLY A 98 4.76 -26.80 -28.97
CA GLY A 98 4.09 -25.84 -29.87
C GLY A 98 3.11 -24.88 -29.18
N ARG A 99 3.12 -24.83 -27.84
CA ARG A 99 2.38 -23.85 -27.04
C ARG A 99 3.27 -22.65 -26.73
N THR A 100 2.64 -21.49 -26.56
CA THR A 100 3.35 -20.29 -26.10
C THR A 100 3.08 -20.04 -24.62
N VAL A 101 4.13 -19.77 -23.84
CA VAL A 101 4.04 -19.47 -22.42
C VAL A 101 4.51 -18.04 -22.20
N VAL A 102 3.60 -17.20 -21.73
CA VAL A 102 3.81 -15.74 -21.57
C VAL A 102 4.10 -15.42 -20.12
N VAL A 103 5.29 -14.91 -19.80
CA VAL A 103 5.67 -14.47 -18.44
C VAL A 103 6.61 -13.24 -18.52
N ARG A 104 6.70 -12.47 -17.43
CA ARG A 104 7.67 -11.37 -17.32
C ARG A 104 9.09 -11.91 -17.28
N GLN A 105 10.03 -11.26 -17.97
CA GLN A 105 11.44 -11.67 -17.98
C GLN A 105 12.09 -11.54 -16.60
N SER A 106 11.68 -10.56 -15.80
CA SER A 106 12.20 -10.36 -14.45
C SER A 106 11.73 -11.38 -13.40
N SER A 107 10.75 -12.23 -13.75
CA SER A 107 10.12 -13.18 -12.82
C SER A 107 10.96 -14.45 -12.62
N SER A 108 10.77 -15.16 -11.49
CA SER A 108 11.36 -16.51 -11.35
C SER A 108 10.82 -17.48 -12.39
N TYR A 109 9.59 -17.25 -12.87
CA TYR A 109 8.93 -18.08 -13.87
C TYR A 109 9.72 -18.13 -15.19
N TRP A 110 10.31 -17.00 -15.60
CA TRP A 110 11.13 -16.94 -16.80
C TRP A 110 12.33 -17.89 -16.69
N HIS A 111 13.07 -17.81 -15.58
CA HIS A 111 14.23 -18.66 -15.33
C HIS A 111 13.86 -20.15 -15.22
N THR A 112 12.75 -20.48 -14.57
CA THR A 112 12.24 -21.86 -14.51
C THR A 112 11.95 -22.39 -15.92
N LEU A 113 11.28 -21.61 -16.76
CA LEU A 113 10.94 -22.00 -18.13
C LEU A 113 12.17 -22.07 -19.04
N GLU A 114 13.17 -21.20 -18.85
CA GLU A 114 14.47 -21.32 -19.53
C GLU A 114 15.19 -22.62 -19.16
N GLY A 115 15.16 -23.00 -17.88
CA GLY A 115 15.69 -24.29 -17.42
C GLY A 115 15.01 -25.47 -18.09
N LEU A 116 13.66 -25.51 -18.10
CA LEU A 116 12.91 -26.56 -18.79
C LEU A 116 13.22 -26.62 -20.28
N LYS A 117 13.35 -25.47 -20.94
CA LYS A 117 13.73 -25.40 -22.36
C LYS A 117 15.13 -25.95 -22.59
N ALA A 118 16.09 -25.65 -21.71
CA ALA A 118 17.44 -26.20 -21.76
C ALA A 118 17.47 -27.72 -21.54
N ASP A 119 16.55 -28.25 -20.73
CA ASP A 119 16.35 -29.68 -20.50
C ASP A 119 15.60 -30.39 -21.64
N GLY A 120 15.27 -29.66 -22.72
CA GLY A 120 14.67 -30.22 -23.93
C GLY A 120 13.14 -30.19 -23.98
N ILE A 121 12.46 -29.50 -23.04
CA ILE A 121 11.01 -29.31 -23.10
C ILE A 121 10.65 -28.34 -24.24
N PRO A 122 9.79 -28.75 -25.19
CA PRO A 122 9.55 -28.03 -26.45
C PRO A 122 8.55 -26.88 -26.33
N LEU A 123 8.79 -25.93 -25.41
CA LEU A 123 7.92 -24.75 -25.21
C LEU A 123 8.45 -23.50 -25.93
N GLU A 124 7.54 -22.62 -26.37
CA GLU A 124 7.88 -21.28 -26.84
C GLU A 124 7.68 -20.25 -25.73
N LEU A 125 8.76 -19.58 -25.32
CA LEU A 125 8.74 -18.59 -24.24
C LEU A 125 8.57 -17.18 -24.82
N VAL A 126 7.55 -16.46 -24.37
CA VAL A 126 7.20 -15.12 -24.85
C VAL A 126 7.26 -14.11 -23.70
N PRO A 127 7.98 -12.98 -23.86
CA PRO A 127 8.07 -11.98 -22.80
C PRO A 127 6.77 -11.18 -22.68
N ALA A 128 6.23 -11.12 -21.47
CA ALA A 128 5.18 -10.17 -21.10
C ALA A 128 5.78 -8.78 -20.81
N PRO A 129 5.03 -7.69 -21.03
CA PRO A 129 5.40 -6.37 -20.51
C PRO A 129 5.64 -6.39 -18.99
N GLU A 130 6.69 -5.70 -18.53
CA GLU A 130 7.15 -5.70 -17.13
C GLU A 130 6.24 -4.90 -16.17
N ASP A 131 5.34 -4.08 -16.74
CA ASP A 131 4.31 -3.32 -16.03
C ASP A 131 3.01 -4.10 -15.79
N LEU A 132 2.83 -5.27 -16.43
CA LEU A 132 1.69 -6.15 -16.14
C LEU A 132 1.91 -6.95 -14.86
N GLU A 133 0.91 -7.01 -13.98
CA GLU A 133 0.89 -7.94 -12.86
C GLU A 133 0.48 -9.36 -13.31
N THR A 134 0.80 -10.39 -12.49
CA THR A 134 0.55 -11.80 -12.86
C THR A 134 -0.94 -12.05 -13.13
N GLU A 135 -1.81 -11.40 -12.37
CA GLU A 135 -3.26 -11.50 -12.50
C GLU A 135 -3.77 -10.94 -13.83
N GLU A 136 -3.14 -9.89 -14.36
CA GLU A 136 -3.47 -9.34 -15.68
C GLU A 136 -3.01 -10.27 -16.79
N ILE A 137 -1.88 -10.95 -16.63
CA ILE A 137 -1.43 -11.98 -17.57
C ILE A 137 -2.39 -13.18 -17.54
N ILE A 138 -2.90 -13.58 -16.37
CA ILE A 138 -3.94 -14.62 -16.23
C ILE A 138 -5.25 -14.18 -16.92
N GLU A 139 -5.64 -12.91 -16.78
CA GLU A 139 -6.81 -12.37 -17.49
C GLU A 139 -6.66 -12.45 -19.02
N ARG A 140 -5.45 -12.16 -19.54
CA ARG A 140 -5.15 -12.29 -20.97
C ARG A 140 -5.14 -13.75 -21.43
N VAL A 141 -4.78 -14.70 -20.57
CA VAL A 141 -4.98 -16.14 -20.85
C VAL A 141 -6.47 -16.50 -20.91
N ALA A 142 -7.26 -15.99 -19.95
CA ALA A 142 -8.69 -16.25 -19.88
C ALA A 142 -9.45 -15.76 -21.12
N THR A 143 -9.10 -14.57 -21.61
CA THR A 143 -9.68 -13.95 -22.81
C THR A 143 -9.15 -14.55 -24.13
N GLY A 144 -8.12 -15.41 -24.05
CA GLY A 144 -7.48 -16.02 -25.22
C GLY A 144 -6.49 -15.11 -25.95
N GLU A 145 -6.18 -13.93 -25.42
CA GLU A 145 -5.11 -13.07 -25.93
C GLU A 145 -3.74 -13.74 -25.77
N TYR A 146 -3.51 -14.38 -24.62
CA TYR A 146 -2.34 -15.22 -24.37
C TYR A 146 -2.73 -16.69 -24.32
N ASP A 147 -1.80 -17.56 -24.69
CA ASP A 147 -2.07 -19.00 -24.73
C ASP A 147 -1.98 -19.61 -23.33
N LEU A 148 -0.77 -19.62 -22.74
CA LEU A 148 -0.50 -20.10 -21.39
C LEU A 148 0.31 -19.06 -20.61
N THR A 149 0.27 -19.14 -19.29
CA THR A 149 1.19 -18.41 -18.40
C THR A 149 1.65 -19.30 -17.25
N VAL A 150 2.49 -18.77 -16.37
CA VAL A 150 2.88 -19.41 -15.11
C VAL A 150 2.57 -18.45 -13.96
N ALA A 151 2.05 -19.00 -12.88
CA ALA A 151 1.80 -18.26 -11.65
C ALA A 151 2.08 -19.12 -10.43
N ASP A 152 2.53 -18.48 -9.34
CA ASP A 152 2.62 -19.16 -8.06
C ASP A 152 1.26 -19.72 -7.62
N SER A 153 1.29 -20.91 -7.02
CA SER A 153 0.10 -21.65 -6.59
C SER A 153 -0.84 -20.84 -5.69
N HIS A 154 -0.30 -19.95 -4.84
CA HIS A 154 -1.11 -19.08 -3.98
C HIS A 154 -1.80 -17.93 -4.73
N ILE A 155 -1.18 -17.40 -5.80
CA ILE A 155 -1.81 -16.41 -6.69
C ILE A 155 -2.93 -17.09 -7.45
N LEU A 156 -2.63 -18.24 -8.09
CA LEU A 156 -3.61 -19.02 -8.82
C LEU A 156 -4.79 -19.43 -7.93
N ALA A 157 -4.54 -19.89 -6.71
CA ALA A 157 -5.60 -20.25 -5.77
C ALA A 157 -6.53 -19.07 -5.45
N ILE A 158 -6.01 -17.84 -5.39
CA ILE A 158 -6.84 -16.64 -5.20
C ILE A 158 -7.67 -16.35 -6.45
N GLU A 159 -7.06 -16.44 -7.64
CA GLU A 159 -7.74 -16.21 -8.91
C GLU A 159 -8.92 -17.16 -9.10
N LEU A 160 -8.73 -18.46 -8.86
CA LEU A 160 -9.78 -19.48 -9.02
C LEU A 160 -10.95 -19.37 -8.03
N THR A 161 -10.90 -18.46 -7.06
CA THR A 161 -12.02 -18.26 -6.12
C THR A 161 -13.21 -17.53 -6.74
N TRP A 162 -12.99 -16.75 -7.81
CA TRP A 162 -14.01 -15.89 -8.41
C TRP A 162 -14.21 -16.12 -9.91
N ARG A 163 -13.40 -16.98 -10.53
CA ARG A 163 -13.45 -17.30 -11.97
C ARG A 163 -13.30 -18.80 -12.22
N ASP A 164 -13.86 -19.27 -13.32
CA ASP A 164 -13.85 -20.67 -13.76
C ASP A 164 -13.46 -20.83 -15.24
N ASP A 165 -13.03 -19.75 -15.89
CA ASP A 165 -12.57 -19.64 -17.28
C ASP A 165 -11.09 -20.04 -17.48
N VAL A 166 -10.31 -20.07 -16.40
CA VAL A 166 -8.92 -20.56 -16.34
C VAL A 166 -8.75 -21.68 -15.33
N ARG A 167 -7.65 -22.43 -15.45
CA ARG A 167 -7.28 -23.49 -14.50
C ARG A 167 -5.77 -23.63 -14.36
N GLY A 168 -5.35 -24.17 -13.21
CA GLY A 168 -4.02 -24.79 -13.08
C GLY A 168 -3.96 -26.10 -13.85
N LEU A 169 -2.88 -26.30 -14.59
CA LEU A 169 -2.62 -27.51 -15.37
C LEU A 169 -1.71 -28.46 -14.59
N PHE A 170 -0.44 -28.10 -14.44
CA PHE A 170 0.56 -28.86 -13.69
C PHE A 170 1.66 -27.93 -13.14
N PRO A 171 2.39 -28.34 -12.10
CA PRO A 171 3.53 -27.58 -11.60
C PRO A 171 4.75 -27.71 -12.54
N VAL A 172 5.49 -26.62 -12.71
CA VAL A 172 6.80 -26.58 -13.40
C VAL A 172 7.97 -26.42 -12.44
N SER A 173 7.69 -26.30 -11.15
CA SER A 173 8.69 -26.31 -10.09
C SER A 173 8.23 -27.12 -8.89
N ASP A 174 9.22 -27.55 -8.11
CA ASP A 174 9.02 -28.05 -6.77
C ASP A 174 8.63 -26.92 -5.80
N SER A 175 8.69 -27.20 -4.51
CA SER A 175 8.42 -26.19 -3.48
C SER A 175 9.49 -25.10 -3.47
N LEU A 176 9.14 -23.89 -3.93
CA LEU A 176 10.01 -22.72 -3.90
C LEU A 176 9.73 -21.84 -2.68
N PRO A 177 10.76 -21.30 -2.01
CA PRO A 177 10.60 -20.38 -0.89
C PRO A 177 10.30 -18.96 -1.36
N HIS A 178 9.44 -18.24 -0.64
CA HIS A 178 9.41 -16.78 -0.68
C HIS A 178 10.12 -16.20 0.54
N ALA A 179 10.93 -15.18 0.30
CA ALA A 179 11.67 -14.44 1.31
C ALA A 179 11.63 -12.95 1.03
N TRP A 180 11.85 -12.14 2.07
CA TRP A 180 12.07 -10.71 1.89
C TRP A 180 13.51 -10.46 1.49
N ALA A 181 13.71 -9.49 0.60
CA ALA A 181 15.04 -9.10 0.15
C ALA A 181 15.49 -7.82 0.82
N VAL A 182 16.77 -7.75 1.15
CA VAL A 182 17.48 -6.55 1.64
C VAL A 182 18.77 -6.38 0.83
N ARG A 183 19.42 -5.21 0.94
CA ARG A 183 20.78 -5.06 0.40
C ARG A 183 21.74 -5.95 1.18
N GLU A 184 22.72 -6.53 0.49
CA GLU A 184 23.67 -7.48 1.10
C GLU A 184 24.42 -6.89 2.29
N GLU A 185 24.75 -5.60 2.23
CA GLU A 185 25.43 -4.87 3.31
C GLU A 185 24.58 -4.66 4.57
N ASP A 186 23.24 -4.73 4.48
CA ASP A 186 22.30 -4.46 5.58
C ASP A 186 22.11 -5.67 6.53
N SER A 187 23.23 -6.29 6.92
CA SER A 187 23.27 -7.49 7.76
C SER A 187 22.50 -7.39 9.08
N ALA A 188 22.56 -6.23 9.76
CA ALA A 188 21.81 -6.02 11.00
C ALA A 188 20.28 -6.04 10.80
N LEU A 189 19.80 -5.48 9.68
CA LEU A 189 18.39 -5.54 9.30
C LEU A 189 18.00 -6.98 8.93
N LEU A 190 18.85 -7.67 8.17
CA LEU A 190 18.64 -9.07 7.81
C LEU A 190 18.51 -9.96 9.06
N ASP A 191 19.37 -9.77 10.05
CA ASP A 191 19.32 -10.51 11.32
C ASP A 191 18.04 -10.25 12.10
N SER A 192 17.58 -9.00 12.13
CA SER A 192 16.30 -8.61 12.74
C SER A 192 15.12 -9.28 12.01
N LEU A 193 15.09 -9.27 10.68
CA LEU A 193 14.09 -9.97 9.88
C LEU A 193 14.10 -11.48 10.11
N ASN A 194 15.30 -12.08 10.20
CA ASN A 194 15.46 -13.49 10.48
C ASN A 194 14.97 -13.86 11.87
N ALA A 195 15.20 -13.02 12.88
CA ALA A 195 14.66 -13.20 14.22
C ALA A 195 13.13 -13.09 14.25
N PHE A 196 12.57 -12.12 13.52
CA PHE A 196 11.13 -11.96 13.34
C PHE A 196 10.50 -13.21 12.73
N PHE A 197 10.96 -13.68 11.56
CA PHE A 197 10.39 -14.86 10.93
C PHE A 197 10.65 -16.15 11.72
N ARG A 198 11.75 -16.24 12.48
CA ARG A 198 11.97 -17.37 13.39
C ARG A 198 10.88 -17.45 14.47
N ARG A 199 10.40 -16.31 14.97
CA ARG A 199 9.34 -16.23 15.99
C ARG A 199 7.95 -16.39 15.38
N GLU A 200 7.65 -15.64 14.33
CA GLU A 200 6.28 -15.50 13.82
C GLU A 200 5.88 -16.58 12.83
N TYR A 201 6.80 -17.12 12.03
CA TYR A 201 6.46 -18.08 10.97
C TYR A 201 5.78 -19.32 11.56
N ARG A 202 4.57 -19.64 11.08
CA ARG A 202 3.68 -20.69 11.60
C ARG A 202 3.23 -20.50 13.06
N GLY A 203 3.48 -19.34 13.67
CA GLY A 203 2.92 -18.91 14.95
C GLY A 203 1.46 -18.45 14.83
N LEU A 204 0.87 -18.03 15.96
CA LEU A 204 -0.55 -17.63 16.02
C LEU A 204 -0.85 -16.45 15.08
N PHE A 205 -0.06 -15.38 15.16
CA PHE A 205 -0.20 -14.22 14.30
C PHE A 205 -0.14 -14.61 12.82
N TYR A 206 0.92 -15.32 12.41
CA TYR A 206 1.08 -15.78 11.04
C TYR A 206 -0.09 -16.63 10.55
N ASN A 207 -0.57 -17.59 11.35
CA ASN A 207 -1.65 -18.48 10.93
C ASN A 207 -2.99 -17.74 10.79
N ILE A 208 -3.27 -16.77 11.66
CA ILE A 208 -4.44 -15.89 11.54
C ILE A 208 -4.33 -15.05 10.26
N THR A 209 -3.18 -14.43 10.03
CA THR A 209 -2.93 -13.61 8.84
C THR A 209 -3.00 -14.45 7.56
N ARG A 210 -2.39 -15.64 7.54
CA ARG A 210 -2.47 -16.58 6.41
C ARG A 210 -3.91 -17.02 6.15
N LYS A 211 -4.67 -17.37 7.19
CA LYS A 211 -6.10 -17.73 7.05
C LYS A 211 -6.93 -16.55 6.54
N LYS A 212 -6.61 -15.32 6.95
CA LYS A 212 -7.26 -14.09 6.46
C LYS A 212 -7.13 -13.97 4.95
N TYR A 213 -5.97 -14.25 4.36
CA TYR A 213 -5.72 -14.04 2.91
C TYR A 213 -5.86 -15.28 2.04
N PHE A 214 -5.74 -16.50 2.60
CA PHE A 214 -5.69 -17.75 1.83
C PHE A 214 -6.64 -18.85 2.35
N GLY A 215 -7.47 -18.59 3.36
CA GLY A 215 -8.15 -19.64 4.12
C GLY A 215 -9.60 -19.99 3.74
N SER A 216 -10.33 -19.13 3.03
CA SER A 216 -11.74 -19.38 2.69
C SER A 216 -12.04 -18.87 1.29
N GLU A 217 -12.34 -19.78 0.38
CA GLU A 217 -12.66 -19.47 -1.03
C GLU A 217 -13.73 -18.39 -1.13
N ASN A 218 -14.87 -18.54 -0.45
CA ASN A 218 -15.95 -17.54 -0.46
C ASN A 218 -15.52 -16.14 0.03
N ARG A 219 -14.69 -16.04 1.07
CA ARG A 219 -14.20 -14.74 1.57
C ARG A 219 -13.10 -14.14 0.68
N VAL A 220 -12.31 -14.98 0.04
CA VAL A 220 -11.28 -14.56 -0.92
C VAL A 220 -11.95 -14.06 -2.20
N ALA A 221 -12.99 -14.77 -2.67
CA ALA A 221 -13.81 -14.39 -3.82
C ALA A 221 -14.50 -13.04 -3.61
N SER A 222 -15.19 -12.86 -2.47
CA SER A 222 -15.88 -11.59 -2.18
C SER A 222 -14.90 -10.42 -2.12
N ARG A 223 -13.71 -10.62 -1.52
CA ARG A 223 -12.67 -9.60 -1.50
C ARG A 223 -12.10 -9.32 -2.87
N ALA A 224 -11.88 -10.34 -3.69
CA ALA A 224 -11.35 -10.18 -5.04
C ALA A 224 -12.29 -9.29 -5.88
N ASN A 225 -13.60 -9.53 -5.83
CA ASN A 225 -14.61 -8.75 -6.55
C ASN A 225 -14.74 -7.30 -6.04
N GLU A 226 -14.39 -7.05 -4.78
CA GLU A 226 -14.48 -5.73 -4.15
C GLU A 226 -13.13 -4.98 -4.13
N ARG A 227 -12.09 -5.50 -4.80
CA ARG A 227 -10.80 -4.81 -4.90
C ARG A 227 -10.95 -3.54 -5.71
N THR A 228 -10.40 -2.44 -5.19
CA THR A 228 -10.42 -1.15 -5.88
C THR A 228 -9.69 -1.20 -7.22
N SER A 229 -8.65 -2.03 -7.35
CA SER A 229 -7.95 -2.23 -8.63
C SER A 229 -8.84 -2.82 -9.74
N ARG A 230 -9.96 -3.46 -9.38
CA ARG A 230 -10.94 -3.98 -10.35
C ARG A 230 -12.11 -3.05 -10.55
N THR A 231 -12.60 -2.46 -9.46
CA THR A 231 -13.83 -1.65 -9.49
C THR A 231 -13.56 -0.19 -9.86
N GLY A 232 -12.33 0.31 -9.65
CA GLY A 232 -11.99 1.73 -9.68
C GLY A 232 -12.62 2.54 -8.54
N ILE A 233 -13.35 1.88 -7.62
CA ILE A 233 -14.11 2.53 -6.53
C ILE A 233 -13.29 2.45 -5.24
N VAL A 234 -12.95 3.62 -4.71
CA VAL A 234 -12.23 3.78 -3.44
C VAL A 234 -13.21 3.81 -2.27
N SER A 235 -14.32 4.54 -2.43
CA SER A 235 -15.34 4.75 -1.41
C SER A 235 -16.75 4.75 -1.99
N PRO A 236 -17.79 4.54 -1.16
CA PRO A 236 -19.19 4.75 -1.57
C PRO A 236 -19.51 6.20 -1.95
N TYR A 237 -18.59 7.14 -1.69
CA TYR A 237 -18.81 8.58 -1.84
C TYR A 237 -17.88 9.21 -2.88
N ASP A 238 -17.25 8.44 -3.77
CA ASP A 238 -16.24 8.95 -4.71
C ASP A 238 -16.75 10.14 -5.54
N SER A 239 -17.97 10.07 -6.06
CA SER A 239 -18.58 11.18 -6.82
C SER A 239 -18.73 12.46 -5.98
N LEU A 240 -19.13 12.31 -4.72
CA LEU A 240 -19.32 13.42 -3.80
C LEU A 240 -17.98 14.03 -3.38
N ILE A 241 -17.00 13.17 -3.09
CA ILE A 241 -15.65 13.56 -2.73
C ILE A 241 -15.01 14.32 -3.89
N LYS A 242 -15.12 13.82 -5.12
CA LYS A 242 -14.64 14.49 -6.35
C LYS A 242 -15.24 15.88 -6.48
N HIS A 243 -16.57 16.00 -6.37
CA HIS A 243 -17.26 17.28 -6.48
C HIS A 243 -16.71 18.35 -5.51
N TYR A 244 -16.52 18.01 -4.24
CA TYR A 244 -16.00 18.96 -3.25
C TYR A 244 -14.48 19.15 -3.32
N ALA A 245 -13.72 18.11 -3.66
CA ALA A 245 -12.28 18.22 -3.85
C ALA A 245 -11.95 19.19 -5.00
N ASP A 246 -12.64 19.08 -6.13
CA ASP A 246 -12.47 19.96 -7.30
C ASP A 246 -12.76 21.42 -6.93
N ARG A 247 -13.82 21.67 -6.16
CA ARG A 247 -14.20 23.02 -5.69
C ARG A 247 -13.08 23.72 -4.90
N TYR A 248 -12.23 22.97 -4.20
CA TYR A 248 -11.16 23.50 -3.37
C TYR A 248 -9.75 23.16 -3.89
N ALA A 249 -9.66 22.66 -5.13
CA ALA A 249 -8.41 22.25 -5.79
C ALA A 249 -7.57 21.24 -4.99
N TYR A 250 -8.24 20.27 -4.37
CA TYR A 250 -7.62 19.10 -3.75
C TYR A 250 -7.65 17.90 -4.69
N ASP A 251 -6.67 17.00 -4.55
CA ASP A 251 -6.79 15.66 -5.09
C ASP A 251 -7.92 14.93 -4.33
N TRP A 252 -8.94 14.45 -5.05
CA TRP A 252 -10.06 13.75 -4.45
C TRP A 252 -9.64 12.50 -3.65
N ARG A 253 -8.52 11.86 -4.02
CA ARG A 253 -7.98 10.68 -3.33
C ARG A 253 -7.40 11.04 -1.97
N LEU A 254 -6.87 12.26 -1.82
CA LEU A 254 -6.46 12.77 -0.51
C LEU A 254 -7.68 12.91 0.41
N ILE A 255 -8.75 13.51 -0.10
CA ILE A 255 -9.98 13.71 0.68
C ILE A 255 -10.62 12.35 1.02
N ALA A 256 -10.62 11.39 0.10
CA ALA A 256 -11.06 10.03 0.39
C ALA A 256 -10.18 9.35 1.44
N ALA A 257 -8.86 9.55 1.39
CA ALA A 257 -7.93 9.01 2.39
C ALA A 257 -8.19 9.62 3.77
N GLN A 258 -8.40 10.93 3.83
CA GLN A 258 -8.79 11.63 5.05
C GLN A 258 -10.11 11.11 5.61
N MET A 259 -11.16 11.03 4.78
CA MET A 259 -12.47 10.54 5.18
C MET A 259 -12.42 9.11 5.73
N PHE A 260 -11.58 8.24 5.14
CA PHE A 260 -11.36 6.90 5.68
C PHE A 260 -10.71 6.95 7.07
N GLU A 261 -9.69 7.78 7.26
CA GLU A 261 -9.02 7.91 8.56
C GLU A 261 -9.92 8.51 9.64
N GLU A 262 -10.88 9.36 9.25
CA GLU A 262 -11.83 9.97 10.18
C GLU A 262 -12.95 8.99 10.60
N SER A 263 -13.62 8.35 9.64
CA SER A 263 -14.82 7.55 9.95
C SER A 263 -14.89 6.19 9.30
N ARG A 264 -13.89 5.81 8.51
CA ARG A 264 -13.94 4.63 7.62
C ARG A 264 -15.18 4.63 6.72
N PHE A 265 -15.53 5.83 6.23
CA PHE A 265 -16.72 6.08 5.43
C PHE A 265 -18.06 5.82 6.14
N ASP A 266 -18.10 5.85 7.47
CA ASP A 266 -19.36 5.81 8.22
C ASP A 266 -19.92 7.25 8.40
N PRO A 267 -21.08 7.59 7.81
CA PRO A 267 -21.69 8.90 7.97
C PRO A 267 -22.33 9.10 9.35
N GLN A 268 -22.52 8.04 10.13
CA GLN A 268 -23.08 8.09 11.48
C GLN A 268 -22.01 8.01 12.57
N ALA A 269 -20.72 7.95 12.20
CA ALA A 269 -19.63 7.86 13.16
C ALA A 269 -19.63 9.03 14.15
N GLU A 270 -19.45 8.70 15.42
CA GLU A 270 -19.26 9.66 16.50
C GLU A 270 -18.02 9.27 17.32
N SER A 271 -17.08 10.22 17.45
CA SER A 271 -15.90 10.03 18.29
C SER A 271 -16.20 10.32 19.76
N PHE A 272 -15.34 9.82 20.64
CA PHE A 272 -15.38 10.14 22.07
C PHE A 272 -15.31 11.65 22.36
N ALA A 273 -14.63 12.42 21.49
CA ALA A 273 -14.53 13.88 21.60
C ALA A 273 -15.77 14.62 21.06
N GLY A 274 -16.77 13.90 20.57
CA GLY A 274 -18.03 14.44 20.04
C GLY A 274 -17.94 14.97 18.61
N ALA A 275 -16.90 14.61 17.86
CA ALA A 275 -16.82 14.85 16.42
C ALA A 275 -17.73 13.87 15.67
N VAL A 276 -18.34 14.32 14.56
CA VAL A 276 -19.46 13.61 13.93
C VAL A 276 -19.30 13.50 12.42
N GLY A 277 -19.75 12.38 11.86
CA GLY A 277 -19.95 12.18 10.42
C GLY A 277 -18.69 11.81 9.65
N LEU A 278 -18.80 11.81 8.32
CA LEU A 278 -17.76 11.31 7.41
C LEU A 278 -16.37 11.92 7.64
N MET A 279 -16.33 13.21 7.98
CA MET A 279 -15.10 13.98 8.13
C MET A 279 -14.82 14.33 9.60
N GLN A 280 -15.55 13.74 10.55
CA GLN A 280 -15.42 13.94 11.99
C GLN A 280 -15.22 15.42 12.37
N VAL A 281 -16.17 16.26 11.98
CA VAL A 281 -16.15 17.69 12.34
C VAL A 281 -16.83 17.87 13.70
N LEU A 282 -16.26 18.71 14.57
CA LEU A 282 -16.91 19.07 15.83
C LEU A 282 -18.17 19.94 15.55
N PRO A 283 -19.33 19.65 16.16
CA PRO A 283 -20.55 20.45 15.94
C PRO A 283 -20.39 21.95 16.21
N ARG A 284 -19.55 22.33 17.19
CA ARG A 284 -19.23 23.73 17.48
C ARG A 284 -18.51 24.42 16.31
N THR A 285 -17.61 23.69 15.64
CA THR A 285 -16.90 24.17 14.46
C THR A 285 -17.88 24.33 13.31
N ALA A 286 -18.73 23.31 13.09
CA ALA A 286 -19.69 23.32 12.00
C ALA A 286 -20.72 24.46 12.10
N LYS A 287 -21.14 24.81 13.33
CA LYS A 287 -22.05 25.93 13.59
C LYS A 287 -21.50 27.27 13.07
N GLY A 288 -20.17 27.48 13.13
CA GLY A 288 -19.53 28.67 12.57
C GLY A 288 -19.65 28.81 11.05
N PHE A 289 -19.96 27.71 10.36
CA PHE A 289 -20.21 27.66 8.92
C PHE A 289 -21.69 27.44 8.58
N GLY A 290 -22.59 27.55 9.56
CA GLY A 290 -24.03 27.40 9.35
C GLY A 290 -24.52 25.96 9.20
N VAL A 291 -23.72 24.95 9.55
CA VAL A 291 -24.13 23.53 9.48
C VAL A 291 -24.45 22.98 10.86
N SER A 292 -25.61 22.34 10.99
CA SER A 292 -26.08 21.73 12.22
C SER A 292 -25.39 20.38 12.48
N ARG A 293 -25.47 19.89 13.72
CA ARG A 293 -25.00 18.54 14.06
C ARG A 293 -25.64 17.45 13.18
N ALA A 294 -26.94 17.54 12.94
CA ALA A 294 -27.64 16.60 12.07
C ALA A 294 -27.16 16.71 10.61
N GLY A 295 -26.83 17.91 10.14
CA GLY A 295 -26.25 18.12 8.82
C GLY A 295 -24.90 17.41 8.63
N LEU A 296 -24.07 17.32 9.68
CA LEU A 296 -22.80 16.59 9.62
C LEU A 296 -22.97 15.07 9.37
N MET A 297 -24.11 14.50 9.74
CA MET A 297 -24.43 13.08 9.53
C MET A 297 -25.04 12.81 8.14
N ILE A 298 -25.32 13.85 7.36
CA ILE A 298 -25.77 13.73 5.97
C ILE A 298 -24.52 13.70 5.09
N PRO A 299 -24.31 12.66 4.24
CA PRO A 299 -23.08 12.52 3.47
C PRO A 299 -22.66 13.79 2.71
N ASP A 300 -23.61 14.43 2.00
CA ASP A 300 -23.36 15.64 1.24
C ASP A 300 -22.87 16.81 2.11
N SER A 301 -23.68 17.23 3.08
CA SER A 301 -23.35 18.36 3.96
C SER A 301 -22.13 18.07 4.85
N GLY A 302 -21.97 16.84 5.33
CA GLY A 302 -20.81 16.41 6.13
C GLY A 302 -19.50 16.44 5.32
N THR A 303 -19.53 15.97 4.07
CA THR A 303 -18.36 16.02 3.17
C THR A 303 -17.99 17.45 2.82
N TYR A 304 -18.97 18.26 2.41
CA TYR A 304 -18.78 19.69 2.17
C TYR A 304 -18.09 20.36 3.37
N MET A 305 -18.60 20.10 4.57
CA MET A 305 -18.09 20.71 5.79
C MET A 305 -16.67 20.31 6.13
N GLY A 306 -16.32 19.04 5.99
CA GLY A 306 -14.94 18.59 6.21
C GLY A 306 -13.96 19.24 5.25
N VAL A 307 -14.27 19.24 3.95
CA VAL A 307 -13.39 19.82 2.92
C VAL A 307 -13.29 21.34 3.09
N ARG A 308 -14.40 22.04 3.36
CA ARG A 308 -14.39 23.47 3.64
C ARG A 308 -13.58 23.81 4.89
N TYR A 309 -13.67 22.99 5.93
CA TYR A 309 -12.91 23.19 7.17
C TYR A 309 -11.42 22.93 6.96
N LEU A 310 -11.03 21.90 6.20
CA LEU A 310 -9.63 21.69 5.80
C LEU A 310 -9.09 22.92 5.06
N ARG A 311 -9.87 23.46 4.11
CA ARG A 311 -9.49 24.69 3.40
C ARG A 311 -9.34 25.88 4.35
N HIS A 312 -10.24 26.02 5.31
CA HIS A 312 -10.17 27.07 6.32
C HIS A 312 -8.90 26.95 7.17
N VAL A 313 -8.53 25.74 7.60
CA VAL A 313 -7.29 25.50 8.35
C VAL A 313 -6.07 25.84 7.50
N GLN A 314 -6.07 25.44 6.22
CA GLN A 314 -4.99 25.72 5.29
C GLN A 314 -4.74 27.23 5.11
N GLU A 315 -5.79 28.06 5.14
CA GLU A 315 -5.68 29.53 5.06
C GLU A 315 -4.89 30.15 6.23
N TYR A 316 -4.82 29.49 7.39
CA TYR A 316 -4.00 29.95 8.53
C TYR A 316 -2.53 29.52 8.44
N VAL A 317 -2.24 28.46 7.70
CA VAL A 317 -0.87 28.00 7.48
C VAL A 317 -0.26 28.86 6.38
N LYS A 318 0.42 29.96 6.74
CA LYS A 318 0.95 30.93 5.76
C LYS A 318 2.29 30.53 5.14
N GLU A 319 3.06 29.72 5.86
CA GLU A 319 4.44 29.38 5.52
C GLU A 319 4.61 27.86 5.49
N ALA A 320 5.16 27.38 4.38
CA ALA A 320 5.55 26.01 4.11
C ALA A 320 6.61 26.02 2.99
N ALA A 321 7.53 25.07 3.00
CA ALA A 321 8.60 24.98 2.01
C ALA A 321 8.08 24.56 0.64
N THR A 322 7.07 23.68 0.62
CA THR A 322 6.42 23.20 -0.60
C THR A 322 4.90 23.22 -0.48
N ARG A 323 4.21 23.04 -1.62
CA ARG A 323 2.75 22.86 -1.64
C ARG A 323 2.33 21.58 -0.90
N GLU A 324 3.16 20.55 -0.91
CA GLU A 324 2.92 19.33 -0.14
C GLU A 324 3.05 19.57 1.36
N ASP A 325 4.11 20.25 1.81
CA ASP A 325 4.26 20.62 3.22
C ASP A 325 3.07 21.45 3.70
N HIS A 326 2.57 22.36 2.88
CA HIS A 326 1.38 23.15 3.19
C HIS A 326 0.16 22.26 3.47
N LEU A 327 0.00 21.21 2.67
CA LEU A 327 -1.06 20.22 2.84
C LEU A 327 -0.86 19.39 4.12
N TRP A 328 0.35 18.91 4.38
CA TRP A 328 0.67 18.10 5.57
C TRP A 328 0.49 18.88 6.86
N PHE A 329 0.92 20.14 6.89
CA PHE A 329 0.62 21.05 7.98
C PHE A 329 -0.88 21.27 8.17
N SER A 330 -1.64 21.39 7.08
CA SER A 330 -3.09 21.59 7.15
C SER A 330 -3.80 20.38 7.75
N LEU A 331 -3.40 19.15 7.38
CA LEU A 331 -3.93 17.92 7.97
C LEU A 331 -3.52 17.77 9.45
N ALA A 332 -2.28 18.11 9.78
CA ALA A 332 -1.82 18.12 11.17
C ALA A 332 -2.62 19.11 12.03
N ALA A 333 -2.88 20.31 11.51
CA ALA A 333 -3.70 21.31 12.19
C ALA A 333 -5.19 20.96 12.21
N TYR A 334 -5.70 20.21 11.22
CA TYR A 334 -7.05 19.66 11.23
C TYR A 334 -7.25 18.75 12.44
N ASN A 335 -6.28 17.85 12.68
CA ASN A 335 -6.33 16.85 13.74
C ASN A 335 -5.94 17.42 15.13
N ALA A 336 -4.83 18.14 15.21
CA ALA A 336 -4.29 18.66 16.48
C ALA A 336 -4.85 20.03 16.87
N GLY A 337 -5.41 20.77 15.92
CA GLY A 337 -5.65 22.21 16.04
C GLY A 337 -4.42 23.05 15.65
N PHE A 338 -4.68 24.19 15.02
CA PHE A 338 -3.64 25.10 14.53
C PHE A 338 -2.69 25.62 15.63
N GLY A 339 -3.20 25.82 16.85
CA GLY A 339 -2.38 26.30 17.97
C GLY A 339 -1.23 25.35 18.33
N HIS A 340 -1.51 24.05 18.43
CA HIS A 340 -0.47 23.04 18.71
C HIS A 340 0.50 22.86 17.54
N LEU A 341 0.02 22.99 16.29
CA LEU A 341 0.93 23.04 15.14
C LEU A 341 1.91 24.22 15.26
N GLN A 342 1.43 25.40 15.64
CA GLN A 342 2.29 26.57 15.79
C GLN A 342 3.32 26.40 16.91
N ASP A 343 2.93 25.78 18.03
CA ASP A 343 3.90 25.45 19.09
C ASP A 343 4.96 24.46 18.60
N ALA A 344 4.58 23.46 17.80
CA ALA A 344 5.53 22.51 17.24
C ALA A 344 6.50 23.17 16.27
N ARG A 345 6.02 24.09 15.41
CA ARG A 345 6.88 24.85 14.50
C ARG A 345 7.88 25.74 15.24
N ARG A 346 7.45 26.45 16.29
CA ARG A 346 8.37 27.25 17.14
C ARG A 346 9.41 26.37 17.85
N LEU A 347 8.97 25.23 18.39
CA LEU A 347 9.89 24.29 19.02
C LEU A 347 10.90 23.74 18.00
N THR A 348 10.46 23.46 16.77
CA THR A 348 11.32 23.00 15.67
C THR A 348 12.40 24.03 15.37
N GLU A 349 12.01 25.30 15.21
CA GLU A 349 12.94 26.41 15.01
C GLU A 349 13.92 26.57 16.19
N SER A 350 13.45 26.48 17.43
CA SER A 350 14.33 26.58 18.62
C SER A 350 15.37 25.45 18.71
N LEU A 351 15.10 24.31 18.06
CA LEU A 351 16.00 23.17 17.98
C LEU A 351 16.93 23.25 16.75
N GLY A 352 16.91 24.36 16.01
CA GLY A 352 17.73 24.56 14.81
C GLY A 352 17.25 23.77 13.58
N LYS A 353 16.01 23.26 13.63
CA LYS A 353 15.36 22.50 12.57
C LYS A 353 14.49 23.41 11.69
N ASN A 354 14.10 22.96 10.50
CA ASN A 354 13.34 23.79 9.57
C ASN A 354 11.83 23.77 9.90
N PRO A 355 11.23 24.88 10.38
CA PRO A 355 9.82 24.89 10.78
C PRO A 355 8.82 24.88 9.61
N ASN A 356 9.32 24.91 8.37
CA ASN A 356 8.52 24.98 7.14
C ASN A 356 8.50 23.65 6.36
N VAL A 357 9.20 22.63 6.85
CA VAL A 357 9.20 21.28 6.29
C VAL A 357 8.49 20.36 7.26
N TRP A 358 7.59 19.51 6.77
CA TRP A 358 6.85 18.58 7.61
C TRP A 358 7.68 17.33 7.94
N PHE A 359 8.02 16.54 6.91
CA PHE A 359 8.67 15.24 7.08
C PHE A 359 10.14 15.39 7.49
N GLY A 360 10.58 14.63 8.50
CA GLY A 360 11.95 14.69 9.05
C GLY A 360 12.28 15.96 9.86
N GLU A 361 11.37 16.93 9.92
CA GLU A 361 11.57 18.21 10.61
C GLU A 361 10.50 18.40 11.68
N VAL A 362 9.37 19.05 11.34
CA VAL A 362 8.31 19.35 12.33
C VAL A 362 7.67 18.09 12.89
N GLU A 363 7.47 17.04 12.10
CA GLU A 363 6.83 15.81 12.58
C GLU A 363 7.63 15.06 13.66
N ASP A 364 8.97 15.18 13.67
CA ASP A 364 9.82 14.54 14.66
C ASP A 364 9.77 15.28 16.00
N VAL A 365 9.55 16.60 15.91
CA VAL A 365 9.54 17.52 17.05
C VAL A 365 8.17 17.60 17.68
N MET A 366 7.09 17.57 16.88
CA MET A 366 5.71 17.72 17.35
C MET A 366 5.38 16.80 18.55
N PRO A 367 5.74 15.50 18.57
CA PRO A 367 5.47 14.60 19.71
C PRO A 367 6.20 14.98 21.01
N LEU A 368 7.27 15.76 20.95
CA LEU A 368 8.00 16.22 22.12
C LEU A 368 7.13 17.13 23.01
N LEU A 369 6.09 17.78 22.46
CA LEU A 369 5.09 18.55 23.21
C LEU A 369 4.27 17.71 24.21
N ALA A 370 4.39 16.38 24.20
CA ALA A 370 3.84 15.54 25.27
C ALA A 370 4.69 15.59 26.55
N ARG A 371 5.97 15.98 26.47
CA ARG A 371 6.91 15.99 27.59
C ARG A 371 6.91 17.34 28.29
N ARG A 372 6.97 17.33 29.63
CA ARG A 372 6.85 18.52 30.50
C ARG A 372 7.88 19.60 30.22
N ASN A 373 9.11 19.21 29.90
CA ASN A 373 10.19 20.13 29.60
C ASN A 373 9.91 20.97 28.34
N TYR A 374 9.16 20.44 27.36
CA TYR A 374 8.87 21.17 26.13
C TYR A 374 7.56 21.95 26.20
N HIS A 375 6.46 21.35 26.70
CA HIS A 375 5.16 22.04 26.65
C HIS A 375 5.00 23.19 27.64
N ARG A 376 5.89 23.32 28.63
CA ARG A 376 5.89 24.47 29.56
C ARG A 376 6.17 25.79 28.89
N GLU A 377 6.93 25.75 27.80
CA GLU A 377 7.30 26.93 26.99
C GLU A 377 6.34 27.11 25.80
N ALA A 378 5.46 26.13 25.55
CA ALA A 378 4.47 26.16 24.48
C ALA A 378 3.25 27.01 24.87
N LYS A 379 2.74 27.82 23.94
CA LYS A 379 1.62 28.74 24.20
C LYS A 379 0.31 28.01 24.45
N TYR A 380 0.07 26.91 23.76
CA TYR A 380 -1.12 26.07 23.86
C TYR A 380 -0.88 24.83 24.74
N GLY A 381 0.33 24.66 25.27
CA GLY A 381 0.64 23.67 26.30
C GLY A 381 0.72 22.24 25.81
N TYR A 382 0.36 21.29 26.69
CA TYR A 382 0.50 19.86 26.46
C TYR A 382 -0.26 19.40 25.22
N CYS A 383 0.39 18.57 24.40
CA CYS A 383 -0.24 17.91 23.27
C CYS A 383 0.18 16.44 23.19
N ARG A 384 -0.78 15.52 23.02
CA ARG A 384 -0.50 14.13 22.61
C ARG A 384 -0.27 14.08 21.09
N CYS A 385 0.77 14.77 20.66
CA CYS A 385 1.04 15.08 19.26
C CYS A 385 1.63 13.91 18.44
N THR A 386 1.69 12.70 19.00
CA THR A 386 1.97 11.48 18.24
C THR A 386 0.82 11.14 17.28
N GLU A 387 -0.43 11.40 17.66
CA GLU A 387 -1.58 11.05 16.82
C GLU A 387 -1.68 11.90 15.55
N PRO A 388 -1.52 13.24 15.58
CA PRO A 388 -1.48 14.06 14.36
C PRO A 388 -0.40 13.62 13.36
N VAL A 389 0.78 13.25 13.85
CA VAL A 389 1.88 12.75 13.00
C VAL A 389 1.47 11.44 12.31
N ARG A 390 0.91 10.50 13.08
CA ARG A 390 0.42 9.23 12.51
C ARG A 390 -0.75 9.45 11.55
N TYR A 391 -1.66 10.37 11.85
CA TYR A 391 -2.78 10.74 10.99
C TYR A 391 -2.31 11.22 9.62
N VAL A 392 -1.36 12.16 9.57
CA VAL A 392 -0.77 12.65 8.31
C VAL A 392 -0.10 11.52 7.53
N ARG A 393 0.69 10.66 8.21
CA ARG A 393 1.36 9.52 7.57
C ARG A 393 0.37 8.51 6.97
N ARG A 394 -0.69 8.13 7.70
CA ARG A 394 -1.72 7.20 7.21
C ARG A 394 -2.51 7.76 6.03
N ILE A 395 -2.80 9.07 6.02
CA ILE A 395 -3.45 9.74 4.89
C ILE A 395 -2.54 9.73 3.66
N ARG A 396 -1.26 10.12 3.80
CA ARG A 396 -0.30 10.12 2.68
C ARG A 396 -0.13 8.73 2.08
N GLU A 397 0.06 7.71 2.92
CA GLU A 397 0.21 6.33 2.48
C GLU A 397 -1.02 5.86 1.69
N ARG A 398 -2.21 6.15 2.21
CA ARG A 398 -3.49 5.76 1.60
C ARG A 398 -3.77 6.55 0.32
N GLN A 399 -3.46 7.84 0.27
CA GLN A 399 -3.57 8.65 -0.95
C GLN A 399 -2.71 8.06 -2.07
N ARG A 400 -1.44 7.73 -1.78
CA ARG A 400 -0.53 7.11 -2.76
C ARG A 400 -1.08 5.78 -3.28
N ALA A 401 -1.62 4.95 -2.38
CA ALA A 401 -2.25 3.70 -2.77
C ALA A 401 -3.47 3.92 -3.68
N TYR A 402 -4.33 4.89 -3.33
CA TYR A 402 -5.51 5.24 -4.12
C TYR A 402 -5.13 5.76 -5.51
N GLN A 403 -4.12 6.63 -5.62
CA GLN A 403 -3.61 7.13 -6.90
C GLN A 403 -3.24 5.98 -7.83
N ARG A 404 -2.49 4.99 -7.32
CA ARG A 404 -2.07 3.81 -8.10
C ARG A 404 -3.23 2.97 -8.63
N VAL A 405 -4.27 2.76 -7.82
CA VAL A 405 -5.39 1.87 -8.21
C VAL A 405 -6.47 2.57 -9.01
N THR A 406 -6.50 3.91 -9.05
CA THR A 406 -7.51 4.67 -9.80
C THR A 406 -6.98 5.32 -11.08
N ASP A 407 -5.67 5.61 -11.16
CA ASP A 407 -5.03 6.17 -12.35
C ASP A 407 -3.81 5.32 -12.74
N PRO A 408 -3.96 4.34 -13.65
CA PRO A 408 -2.85 3.50 -14.12
C PRO A 408 -1.71 4.31 -14.78
N THR A 409 -1.98 5.54 -15.22
CA THR A 409 -1.03 6.40 -15.92
C THR A 409 -0.10 7.20 -14.99
N THR A 410 -0.45 7.41 -13.71
CA THR A 410 0.39 8.19 -12.77
C THR A 410 1.52 7.38 -12.12
N ALA A 411 1.56 6.06 -12.31
CA ALA A 411 2.69 5.22 -11.88
C ALA A 411 4.02 5.61 -12.58
N LEU A 412 3.95 6.42 -13.64
CA LEU A 412 5.09 6.85 -14.46
C LEU A 412 5.59 8.26 -14.14
N SER A 413 4.95 9.02 -13.24
CA SER A 413 5.33 10.40 -12.96
C SER A 413 5.38 10.69 -11.46
N ASP A 414 6.36 10.14 -10.77
CA ASP A 414 6.86 10.73 -9.52
C ASP A 414 7.96 11.74 -9.89
N PRO A 415 7.84 13.04 -9.57
CA PRO A 415 8.87 14.04 -9.83
C PRO A 415 10.01 13.92 -8.81
N GLY A 416 10.74 12.80 -8.86
CA GLY A 416 11.94 12.55 -8.07
C GLY A 416 13.23 13.16 -8.66
N THR A 417 13.12 14.12 -9.57
CA THR A 417 14.25 14.87 -10.13
C THR A 417 13.79 16.20 -10.72
N ALA A 418 13.85 17.25 -9.90
CA ALA A 418 14.03 18.65 -10.33
C ALA A 418 14.61 19.38 -9.12
N GLY A 419 15.83 19.90 -9.09
CA GLY A 419 16.92 19.96 -10.05
C GLY A 419 18.20 20.32 -9.29
N GLN A 420 19.29 20.39 -10.04
CA GLN A 420 20.62 20.85 -9.64
C GLN A 420 20.63 22.19 -8.91
#